data_AF-A0A6J2JH25-F1
#
_entry.id   AF-A0A6J2JH25-F1
#
_cell.length_a   1.000
_cell.length_b   1.000
_cell.length_c   1.000
_cell.angle_alpha   90.00
_cell.angle_beta   90.00
_cell.angle_gamma   90.00
#
_symmetry.space_group_name_H-M   'P 1'
#
loop_
_entity.id
_entity.type
_entity.pdbx_description
1 polymer ?
#
loop_
_entity_poly.entity_id
_entity_poly.type
_entity_poly.pdbx_seq_one_letter_code
_entity_poly.pdbx_strand_id
1 'polypeptide(L)'
;MQHTRRPREIFRAFSTTPKMHDSRAVMKLKKIQADYQCEDGRPIYLKGGFFDRILYTSTLVLCFVGFCSTCATIYDLAKPPSWKTKAC
;
A
#
# COMPACT_ATOMS: atom_id res chain seq x y z
N MET A 1 -40.28 -26.82 26.50
CA MET A 1 -39.70 -25.49 26.16
C MET A 1 -39.10 -25.58 24.76
N GLN A 2 -39.65 -24.86 23.78
CA GLN A 2 -39.23 -24.90 22.38
C GLN A 2 -38.01 -23.99 22.18
N HIS A 3 -36.86 -24.55 21.78
CA HIS A 3 -35.67 -23.77 21.46
C HIS A 3 -35.77 -23.23 20.03
N THR A 4 -35.99 -21.92 19.90
CA THR A 4 -36.16 -21.23 18.63
C THR A 4 -34.89 -21.31 17.79
N ARG A 5 -34.92 -22.04 16.66
CA ARG A 5 -33.86 -22.00 15.66
C ARG A 5 -33.92 -20.66 14.93
N ARG A 6 -33.00 -19.75 15.26
CA ARG A 6 -32.80 -18.48 14.54
C ARG A 6 -32.50 -18.78 13.06
N PRO A 7 -33.23 -18.22 12.08
CA PRO A 7 -32.87 -18.34 10.68
C PRO A 7 -31.64 -17.49 10.41
N ARG A 8 -30.45 -18.11 10.42
CA ARG A 8 -29.26 -17.58 9.75
C ARG A 8 -29.32 -18.09 8.34
N GLU A 9 -29.62 -17.27 7.34
CA GLU A 9 -29.23 -17.45 5.93
C GLU A 9 -30.01 -16.43 5.06
N ILE A 10 -29.63 -15.14 5.08
CA ILE A 10 -30.08 -14.18 4.03
C ILE A 10 -28.91 -13.37 3.44
N PHE A 11 -27.78 -13.22 4.16
CA PHE A 11 -26.68 -12.34 3.72
C PHE A 11 -25.33 -13.02 3.41
N ARG A 12 -25.29 -14.35 3.18
CA ARG A 12 -24.05 -15.09 2.87
C ARG A 12 -23.74 -15.26 1.38
N ALA A 13 -24.46 -14.59 0.48
CA ALA A 13 -24.35 -14.85 -0.95
C ALA A 13 -23.19 -14.11 -1.66
N PHE A 14 -22.58 -13.09 -1.03
CA PHE A 14 -21.42 -12.39 -1.60
C PHE A 14 -20.18 -12.67 -0.75
N SER A 15 -19.70 -13.91 -0.83
CA SER A 15 -18.44 -14.28 -0.18
C SER A 15 -17.32 -14.25 -1.20
N THR A 16 -16.39 -13.30 -1.05
CA THR A 16 -15.16 -13.23 -1.86
C THR A 16 -14.15 -14.30 -1.49
N THR A 17 -14.44 -15.16 -0.49
CA THR A 17 -13.57 -16.31 -0.23
C THR A 17 -13.74 -17.31 -1.38
N PRO A 18 -12.69 -17.53 -2.19
CA PRO A 18 -12.76 -18.57 -3.20
C PRO A 18 -13.05 -19.90 -2.51
N LYS A 19 -13.92 -20.74 -3.11
CA LYS A 19 -14.07 -22.12 -2.65
C LYS A 19 -12.75 -22.84 -2.93
N MET A 20 -11.89 -22.86 -1.92
CA MET A 20 -10.57 -23.46 -2.03
C MET A 20 -10.70 -24.98 -2.03
N HIS A 21 -10.79 -25.53 -3.24
CA HIS A 21 -10.76 -26.97 -3.48
C HIS A 21 -9.32 -27.53 -3.49
N ASP A 22 -8.31 -26.66 -3.66
CA ASP A 22 -6.90 -27.06 -3.68
C ASP A 22 -6.24 -26.90 -2.30
N SER A 23 -5.91 -28.04 -1.69
CA SER A 23 -5.19 -28.13 -0.41
C SER A 23 -3.83 -27.41 -0.41
N ARG A 24 -3.17 -27.23 -1.57
CA ARG A 24 -1.91 -26.49 -1.65
C ARG A 24 -2.11 -24.98 -1.58
N ALA A 25 -3.19 -24.47 -2.17
CA ALA A 25 -3.53 -23.05 -2.11
C ALA A 25 -3.87 -22.60 -0.68
N VAL A 26 -4.65 -23.40 0.06
CA VAL A 26 -4.98 -23.10 1.48
C VAL A 26 -3.73 -23.07 2.36
N MET A 27 -2.76 -23.97 2.14
CA MET A 27 -1.52 -24.01 2.94
C MET A 27 -0.67 -22.77 2.69
N LYS A 28 -0.54 -22.33 1.43
CA LYS A 28 0.19 -21.10 1.09
C LYS A 28 -0.42 -19.88 1.75
N LEU A 29 -1.76 -19.76 1.73
CA LEU A 29 -2.42 -18.65 2.40
C LEU A 29 -2.25 -18.70 3.92
N LYS A 30 -2.38 -19.87 4.55
CA LYS A 30 -2.16 -20.01 6.00
C LYS A 30 -0.73 -19.62 6.39
N LYS A 31 0.26 -19.95 5.56
CA LYS A 31 1.65 -19.53 5.77
C LYS A 31 1.77 -18.01 5.71
N ILE A 32 1.23 -17.37 4.67
CA ILE A 32 1.24 -15.90 4.55
C ILE A 32 0.51 -15.25 5.73
N GLN A 33 -0.64 -15.79 6.13
CA GLN A 33 -1.39 -15.32 7.29
C GLN A 33 -0.56 -15.41 8.58
N ALA A 34 0.13 -16.53 8.81
CA ALA A 34 1.00 -16.69 9.96
C ALA A 34 2.19 -15.69 9.93
N ASP A 35 2.85 -15.54 8.78
CA ASP A 35 3.97 -14.61 8.61
C ASP A 35 3.51 -13.15 8.87
N TYR A 36 2.32 -12.77 8.39
CA TYR A 36 1.73 -11.44 8.63
C TYR A 36 1.06 -11.28 10.00
N GLN A 37 0.87 -12.35 10.76
CA GLN A 37 0.34 -12.31 12.14
C GLN A 37 1.45 -12.41 13.20
N CYS A 38 2.68 -12.74 12.82
CA CYS A 38 3.83 -12.76 13.74
C CYS A 38 4.07 -11.39 14.38
N GLU A 39 4.28 -11.32 15.69
CA GLU A 39 4.49 -10.07 16.42
C GLU A 39 5.94 -9.59 16.31
N ASP A 40 6.31 -9.04 15.15
CA ASP A 40 7.68 -8.57 14.88
C ASP A 40 7.92 -7.08 15.23
N GLY A 41 6.89 -6.40 15.75
CA GLY A 41 6.92 -4.97 16.07
C GLY A 41 7.05 -4.01 14.88
N ARG A 42 7.05 -4.53 13.64
CA ARG A 42 7.15 -3.75 12.40
C ARG A 42 5.77 -3.28 11.94
N PRO A 43 5.66 -2.08 11.34
CA PRO A 43 4.42 -1.61 10.76
C PRO A 43 4.00 -2.48 9.56
N ILE A 44 2.69 -2.54 9.30
CA ILE A 44 2.10 -3.45 8.29
C ILE A 44 2.68 -3.29 6.88
N TYR A 45 3.02 -2.07 6.47
CA TYR A 45 3.57 -1.76 5.15
C TYR A 45 5.04 -2.16 4.98
N LEU A 46 5.72 -2.60 6.05
CA LEU A 46 7.10 -3.06 6.04
C LEU A 46 7.22 -4.56 6.39
N LYS A 47 6.08 -5.24 6.53
CA LYS A 47 6.00 -6.61 7.05
C LYS A 47 6.43 -7.65 6.01
N GLY A 48 6.31 -7.35 4.72
CA GLY A 48 6.83 -8.18 3.62
C GLY A 48 8.36 -8.20 3.52
N GLY A 49 9.06 -7.40 4.33
CA GLY A 49 10.49 -7.54 4.57
C GLY A 49 11.36 -6.63 3.70
N PHE A 50 12.36 -7.19 3.02
CA PHE A 50 13.40 -6.43 2.34
C PHE A 50 12.88 -5.67 1.11
N PHE A 51 11.98 -6.29 0.33
CA PHE A 51 11.42 -5.66 -0.86
C PHE A 51 10.59 -4.43 -0.52
N ASP A 52 9.77 -4.51 0.53
CA ASP A 52 8.98 -3.38 1.05
C ASP A 52 9.87 -2.19 1.43
N ARG A 53 11.05 -2.45 2.02
CA ARG A 53 12.02 -1.40 2.38
C ARG A 53 12.59 -0.69 1.15
N ILE A 54 12.97 -1.46 0.12
CA ILE A 54 13.48 -0.88 -1.12
C ILE A 54 12.40 -0.04 -1.79
N LEU A 55 11.20 -0.60 -1.93
CA LEU A 55 10.08 0.05 -2.60
C LEU A 55 9.65 1.34 -1.87
N TYR A 56 9.60 1.30 -0.53
CA TYR A 56 9.29 2.48 0.28
C TYR A 56 10.36 3.56 0.12
N THR A 57 11.63 3.18 0.22
CA THR A 57 12.75 4.13 0.13
C THR A 57 12.85 4.75 -1.25
N SER A 58 12.71 3.96 -2.32
CA SER A 58 12.77 4.47 -3.70
C SER A 58 11.61 5.42 -3.99
N THR A 59 10.41 5.10 -3.49
CA THR A 59 9.23 5.96 -3.63
C THR A 59 9.46 7.31 -2.93
N LEU A 60 9.97 7.30 -1.69
CA LEU A 60 10.27 8.55 -0.97
C LEU A 60 11.32 9.41 -1.68
N VAL A 61 12.40 8.79 -2.16
CA VAL A 61 13.46 9.50 -2.90
C VAL A 61 12.88 10.11 -4.18
N LEU A 62 12.08 9.37 -4.93
CA LEU A 62 11.47 9.86 -6.16
C LEU A 62 10.50 11.02 -5.89
N CYS A 63 9.67 10.91 -4.86
CA CYS A 63 8.78 12.00 -4.44
C CYS A 63 9.56 13.25 -4.03
N PHE A 64 10.66 13.10 -3.29
CA PHE A 64 11.49 14.22 -2.87
C PHE A 64 12.15 14.92 -4.06
N VAL A 65 12.73 14.15 -4.99
CA VAL A 65 13.33 14.70 -6.22
C VAL A 65 12.29 15.41 -7.07
N GLY A 66 11.12 14.80 -7.27
CA GLY A 66 10.01 15.40 -8.03
C GLY A 66 9.52 16.70 -7.38
N PHE A 67 9.42 16.73 -6.06
CA PHE A 67 9.05 17.92 -5.30
C PHE A 67 10.06 19.06 -5.51
N CYS A 68 11.36 18.79 -5.30
CA CYS A 68 12.42 19.79 -5.51
C CYS A 68 12.44 20.32 -6.95
N SER A 69 12.30 19.44 -7.95
CA SER A 69 12.25 19.83 -9.36
C SER A 69 11.04 20.72 -9.65
N THR A 70 9.89 20.42 -9.05
CA THR A 70 8.68 21.23 -9.20
C THR A 70 8.88 22.61 -8.58
N CYS A 71 9.43 22.69 -7.37
CA CYS A 71 9.73 23.97 -6.72
C CYS A 71 10.72 24.82 -7.53
N ALA A 72 11.78 24.22 -8.09
CA ALA A 72 12.74 24.92 -8.95
C ALA A 72 12.06 25.47 -10.22
N THR A 73 11.21 24.66 -10.85
CA THR A 73 10.46 25.06 -12.04
C THR A 73 9.51 26.22 -11.74
N ILE A 74 8.77 26.15 -10.62
CA ILE A 74 7.89 27.25 -10.18
C ILE A 74 8.72 28.51 -9.94
N TYR A 75 9.88 28.41 -9.26
CA TYR A 75 10.75 29.55 -9.00
C TYR A 75 11.26 30.21 -10.30
N ASP A 76 11.63 29.41 -11.30
CA ASP A 76 12.10 29.94 -12.59
C ASP A 76 10.98 30.52 -13.46
N LEU A 77 9.75 30.04 -13.31
CA LEU A 77 8.58 30.60 -13.98
C LEU A 77 8.05 31.86 -13.29
N ALA A 78 8.22 31.97 -11.97
CA ALA A 78 7.79 33.14 -11.20
C ALA A 78 8.64 34.39 -11.50
N LYS A 79 9.86 34.23 -12.02
CA LYS A 79 10.73 35.36 -12.38
C LYS A 79 10.21 36.05 -13.64
N PRO A 80 9.97 37.37 -13.62
CA PRO A 80 9.67 38.11 -14.84
C PRO A 80 10.86 38.03 -15.82
N PRO A 81 10.61 38.12 -17.14
CA PRO A 81 11.66 37.98 -18.16
C PRO A 81 12.79 39.02 -18.00
N SER A 82 12.51 40.17 -17.38
CA SER A 82 13.49 41.22 -17.07
C SER A 82 14.61 40.77 -16.11
N TRP A 83 14.40 39.73 -15.30
CA TRP A 83 15.44 39.18 -14.41
C TRP A 83 16.31 38.12 -15.11
N LYS A 84 15.87 37.56 -16.24
CA LYS A 84 16.65 36.55 -16.97
C LYS A 84 17.71 37.17 -17.89
N THR A 85 17.53 38.42 -18.30
CA THR A 85 18.50 39.18 -19.09
C THR A 85 19.58 39.76 -18.17
N LYS A 86 20.84 39.35 -18.31
CA LYS A 86 21.96 40.15 -17.80
C LYS A 86 22.00 41.40 -18.69
N ALA A 87 21.68 42.56 -18.14
CA ALA A 87 21.98 43.82 -18.83
C ALA A 87 23.49 43.84 -19.11
N CYS A 88 23.87 44.00 -20.38
CA CYS A 88 25.23 44.40 -20.74
C CYS A 88 25.53 45.78 -20.14
#